data_AF-A0A650EPL5-F1
#
_entry.id   AF-A0A650EPL5-F1
#
_cell.length_a   1.000
_cell.length_b   1.000
_cell.length_c   1.000
_cell.angle_alpha   90.00
_cell.angle_beta   90.00
_cell.angle_gamma   90.00
#
_symmetry.space_group_name_H-M   'P 1'
#
loop_
_entity.id
_entity.type
_entity.pdbx_description
1 polymer ?
#
loop_
_entity_poly.entity_id
_entity_poly.type
_entity_poly.pdbx_seq_one_letter_code
_entity_poly.pdbx_strand_id
1 'polypeptide(L)'
;MEKNPKKWLKRITFIVGGIASVMAIPYIFTIGVYLFVAASFILTDITAPTPPSPEVLTAKFHYELRYEIDGVEKFHNNTMICSFKGIEQIASGAGKKRTWDCVYESKPTVEALGVYRIICYPKGSAGYYMGDPDAYKKYENELEIEVNYNGRRNLSEEEKQEFFNEHNFKIISQTCDPPIENTFQ
;
A
#
# COMPACT_ATOMS: atom_id res chain seq x y z
N MET A 1 -5.57 -48.12 65.62
CA MET A 1 -6.26 -47.90 64.32
C MET A 1 -5.21 -47.76 63.23
N GLU A 2 -4.96 -48.84 62.51
CA GLU A 2 -3.93 -48.88 61.46
C GLU A 2 -4.47 -48.23 60.17
N LYS A 3 -3.93 -47.07 59.79
CA LYS A 3 -4.31 -46.37 58.56
C LYS A 3 -3.83 -47.21 57.37
N ASN A 4 -4.76 -47.87 56.68
CA ASN A 4 -4.46 -48.66 55.49
C ASN A 4 -3.82 -47.78 54.39
N PRO A 5 -2.51 -47.92 54.11
CA PRO A 5 -1.76 -46.99 53.26
C PRO A 5 -2.25 -47.01 51.80
N LYS A 6 -2.79 -48.14 51.34
CA LYS A 6 -3.33 -48.29 49.98
C LYS A 6 -4.62 -47.49 49.77
N LYS A 7 -5.47 -47.35 50.81
CA LYS A 7 -6.70 -46.54 50.75
C LYS A 7 -6.38 -45.04 50.76
N TRP A 8 -5.33 -44.62 51.48
CA TRP A 8 -4.91 -43.24 51.56
C TRP A 8 -4.24 -42.76 50.25
N LEU A 9 -3.37 -43.59 49.65
CA LEU A 9 -2.72 -43.30 48.37
C LEU A 9 -3.73 -43.18 47.21
N LYS A 10 -4.77 -44.03 47.19
CA LYS A 10 -5.88 -43.93 46.22
C LYS A 10 -6.69 -42.65 46.34
N ARG A 11 -6.86 -42.12 47.57
CA ARG A 11 -7.56 -40.84 47.80
C ARG A 11 -6.72 -39.65 47.34
N ILE A 12 -5.41 -39.67 47.59
CA ILE A 12 -4.51 -38.60 47.14
C ILE A 12 -4.42 -38.56 45.62
N THR A 13 -4.25 -39.71 44.96
CA THR A 13 -4.23 -39.78 43.49
C THR A 13 -5.54 -39.29 42.87
N PHE A 14 -6.69 -39.60 43.48
CA PHE A 14 -7.98 -39.08 43.03
C PHE A 14 -8.12 -37.56 43.22
N ILE A 15 -7.66 -37.01 44.35
CA ILE A 15 -7.67 -35.56 44.62
C ILE A 15 -6.71 -34.81 43.70
N VAL A 16 -5.48 -35.31 43.53
CA VAL A 16 -4.47 -34.70 42.65
C VAL A 16 -4.91 -34.76 41.18
N GLY A 17 -5.49 -35.89 40.74
CA GLY A 17 -6.08 -36.01 39.41
C GLY A 17 -7.26 -35.06 39.19
N GLY A 18 -8.11 -34.86 40.21
CA GLY A 18 -9.19 -33.87 40.19
C GLY A 18 -8.68 -32.43 40.06
N ILE A 19 -7.66 -32.05 40.84
CA ILE A 19 -7.05 -30.70 40.79
C ILE A 19 -6.36 -30.47 39.44
N ALA A 20 -5.62 -31.44 38.91
CA ALA A 20 -5.01 -31.36 37.59
C ALA A 20 -6.05 -31.20 36.46
N SER A 21 -7.21 -31.87 36.59
CA SER A 21 -8.31 -31.75 35.63
C SER A 21 -8.96 -30.37 35.67
N VAL A 22 -9.16 -29.79 36.86
CA VAL A 22 -9.71 -28.44 37.03
C VAL A 22 -8.76 -27.37 36.47
N MET A 23 -7.45 -27.59 36.54
CA MET A 23 -6.43 -26.70 35.96
C MET A 23 -6.27 -26.87 34.44
N ALA A 24 -6.54 -28.06 33.90
CA ALA A 24 -6.45 -28.33 32.47
C ALA A 24 -7.61 -27.71 31.66
N ILE A 25 -8.82 -27.67 32.23
CA ILE A 25 -10.02 -27.10 31.59
C ILE A 25 -9.83 -25.64 31.14
N PRO A 26 -9.39 -24.68 31.99
CA PRO A 26 -9.18 -23.31 31.55
C PRO A 26 -8.07 -23.21 30.50
N TYR A 27 -7.04 -24.04 30.58
CA TYR A 27 -5.98 -24.07 29.58
C TYR A 27 -6.46 -24.55 28.20
N ILE A 28 -7.24 -25.63 28.17
CA ILE A 28 -7.89 -26.13 26.94
C ILE A 28 -8.85 -25.07 26.37
N PHE A 29 -9.62 -24.42 27.25
CA PHE A 29 -10.52 -23.34 26.84
C PHE A 29 -9.75 -22.16 26.22
N THR A 30 -8.65 -21.72 26.84
CA THR A 30 -7.79 -20.66 26.30
C THR A 30 -7.23 -21.05 24.93
N ILE A 31 -6.69 -22.26 24.76
CA ILE A 31 -6.23 -22.75 23.46
C ILE A 31 -7.38 -22.76 22.44
N GLY A 32 -8.55 -23.24 22.84
CA GLY A 32 -9.74 -23.25 21.99
C GLY A 32 -10.14 -21.87 21.50
N VAL A 33 -10.08 -20.85 22.35
CA VAL A 33 -10.34 -19.45 21.97
C VAL A 33 -9.31 -18.96 20.94
N TYR A 34 -8.02 -19.22 21.15
CA TYR A 34 -6.98 -18.83 20.19
C TYR A 34 -7.15 -19.52 18.83
N LEU A 35 -7.45 -20.83 18.83
CA LEU A 35 -7.71 -21.58 17.60
C LEU A 35 -8.97 -21.09 16.88
N PHE A 36 -10.03 -20.76 17.61
CA PHE A 36 -11.26 -20.20 17.04
C PHE A 36 -11.02 -18.84 16.39
N VAL A 37 -10.27 -17.95 17.05
CA VAL A 37 -9.89 -16.65 16.48
C VAL A 37 -9.03 -16.83 15.23
N ALA A 38 -8.01 -17.70 15.28
CA ALA A 38 -7.16 -18.00 14.13
C ALA A 38 -7.95 -18.59 12.96
N ALA A 39 -8.84 -19.55 13.22
CA ALA A 39 -9.71 -20.13 12.21
C ALA A 39 -10.67 -19.09 11.61
N SER A 40 -11.16 -18.14 12.41
CA SER A 40 -12.01 -17.04 11.92
C SER A 40 -11.26 -16.15 10.93
N PHE A 41 -9.99 -15.80 11.21
CA PHE A 41 -9.15 -15.05 10.26
C PHE A 41 -8.91 -15.81 8.95
N ILE A 42 -8.56 -17.10 9.05
CA ILE A 42 -8.36 -17.95 7.87
C ILE A 42 -9.65 -18.07 7.05
N LEU A 43 -10.79 -18.21 7.73
CA LEU A 43 -12.08 -18.30 7.05
C LEU A 43 -12.39 -17.00 6.30
N THR A 44 -12.23 -15.84 6.94
CA THR A 44 -12.42 -14.54 6.26
C THR A 44 -11.54 -14.40 5.03
N ASP A 45 -10.31 -14.89 5.09
CA ASP A 45 -9.34 -14.87 4.00
C ASP A 45 -9.75 -15.74 2.81
N ILE A 46 -10.30 -16.93 3.06
CA ILE A 46 -10.73 -17.87 2.01
C ILE A 46 -12.08 -17.43 1.41
N THR A 47 -13.00 -16.93 2.24
CA THR A 47 -14.35 -16.57 1.80
C THR A 47 -14.46 -15.13 1.27
N ALA A 48 -13.41 -14.31 1.41
CA ALA A 48 -13.42 -12.96 0.88
C ALA A 48 -13.72 -12.97 -0.63
N PRO A 49 -14.73 -12.19 -1.08
CA PRO A 49 -15.08 -12.12 -2.49
C PRO A 49 -13.86 -11.67 -3.28
N THR A 50 -13.62 -12.34 -4.41
CA THR A 50 -12.53 -11.97 -5.30
C THR A 50 -13.02 -10.78 -6.12
N PRO A 51 -12.31 -9.63 -6.12
CA PRO A 51 -12.72 -8.49 -6.92
C PRO A 51 -12.72 -8.87 -8.41
N PRO A 52 -13.68 -8.37 -9.21
CA PRO A 52 -13.72 -8.63 -10.65
C PRO A 52 -12.47 -8.14 -11.36
N SER A 53 -12.07 -8.81 -12.44
CA SER A 53 -10.91 -8.45 -13.25
C SER A 53 -11.23 -7.24 -14.12
N PRO A 54 -10.28 -6.30 -14.32
CA PRO A 54 -10.48 -5.23 -15.29
C PRO A 54 -10.54 -5.77 -16.72
N GLU A 55 -11.28 -5.06 -17.58
CA GLU A 55 -11.28 -5.29 -19.03
C GLU A 55 -10.00 -4.72 -19.66
N VAL A 56 -9.59 -3.51 -19.25
CA VAL A 56 -8.34 -2.88 -19.69
C VAL A 56 -7.20 -3.26 -18.74
N LEU A 57 -6.31 -4.12 -19.22
CA LEU A 57 -5.15 -4.60 -18.46
C LEU A 57 -3.94 -3.66 -18.49
N THR A 58 -3.85 -2.77 -19.49
CA THR A 58 -2.73 -1.84 -19.64
C THR A 58 -3.18 -0.58 -20.36
N ALA A 59 -2.75 0.58 -19.86
CA ALA A 59 -3.00 1.87 -20.49
C ALA A 59 -1.78 2.78 -20.38
N LYS A 60 -1.71 3.78 -21.27
CA LYS A 60 -0.67 4.81 -21.32
C LYS A 60 -1.28 6.16 -21.00
N PHE A 61 -0.58 6.95 -20.21
CA PHE A 61 -0.98 8.28 -19.77
C PHE A 61 0.17 9.24 -20.07
N HIS A 62 -0.06 10.17 -20.98
CA HIS A 62 0.92 11.19 -21.34
C HIS A 62 0.80 12.37 -20.38
N TYR A 63 1.93 13.00 -20.11
CA TYR A 63 1.96 14.20 -19.32
C TYR A 63 3.06 15.15 -19.79
N GLU A 64 2.80 16.44 -19.61
CA GLU A 64 3.68 17.50 -20.07
C GLU A 64 3.86 18.57 -18.98
N LEU A 65 5.11 19.02 -18.83
CA LEU A 65 5.49 20.12 -17.97
C LEU A 65 6.23 21.17 -18.82
N ARG A 66 5.69 22.38 -18.85
CA ARG A 66 6.39 23.58 -19.33
C ARG A 66 6.85 24.39 -18.16
N TYR A 67 8.13 24.75 -18.15
CA TYR A 67 8.74 25.49 -17.05
C TYR A 67 9.80 26.45 -17.58
N GLU A 68 10.06 27.50 -16.81
CA GLU A 68 11.17 28.44 -17.01
C GLU A 68 12.21 28.18 -15.92
N ILE A 69 13.48 28.21 -16.28
CA ILE A 69 14.59 28.25 -15.33
C ILE A 69 15.64 29.24 -15.82
N ASP A 70 16.04 30.17 -14.97
CA ASP A 70 16.94 31.28 -15.32
C ASP A 70 16.55 32.02 -16.62
N GLY A 71 15.24 32.20 -16.82
CA GLY A 71 14.68 32.89 -18.00
C GLY A 71 14.67 32.07 -19.28
N VAL A 72 15.05 30.79 -19.25
CA VAL A 72 14.99 29.86 -20.39
C VAL A 72 13.78 28.95 -20.23
N GLU A 73 12.85 29.03 -21.18
CA GLU A 73 11.72 28.09 -21.26
C GLU A 73 12.19 26.71 -21.71
N LYS A 74 11.69 25.69 -21.01
CA LYS A 74 11.97 24.28 -21.25
C LYS A 74 10.68 23.48 -21.20
N PHE A 75 10.75 22.32 -21.84
CA PHE A 75 9.62 21.41 -22.01
C PHE A 75 10.04 20.00 -21.66
N HIS A 76 9.26 19.35 -20.82
CA HIS A 76 9.38 17.95 -20.47
C HIS A 76 8.07 17.23 -20.83
N ASN A 77 8.18 16.14 -21.58
CA ASN A 77 7.07 15.27 -21.94
C ASN A 77 7.51 13.83 -21.68
N ASN A 78 6.63 13.05 -21.08
CA ASN A 78 6.86 11.64 -20.83
C ASN A 78 5.54 10.87 -20.76
N THR A 79 5.64 9.54 -20.76
CA THR A 79 4.51 8.62 -20.73
C THR A 79 4.62 7.70 -19.52
N MET A 80 3.56 7.67 -18.71
CA MET A 80 3.37 6.66 -17.66
C MET A 80 2.53 5.50 -18.21
N ILE A 81 3.02 4.28 -18.04
CA ILE A 81 2.38 3.06 -18.53
C ILE A 81 1.96 2.23 -17.32
N CYS A 82 0.65 2.12 -17.09
CA CYS A 82 0.12 1.39 -15.96
C CYS A 82 -0.45 0.04 -16.41
N SER A 83 -0.21 -1.00 -15.61
CA SER A 83 -0.58 -2.39 -15.92
C SER A 83 -1.17 -3.10 -14.72
N PHE A 84 -2.15 -3.96 -14.98
CA PHE A 84 -2.73 -4.87 -13.99
C PHE A 84 -1.73 -5.97 -13.64
N LYS A 85 -1.46 -6.17 -12.36
CA LYS A 85 -0.55 -7.22 -11.86
C LYS A 85 -1.29 -8.44 -11.33
N GLY A 86 -2.54 -8.27 -10.93
CA GLY A 86 -3.36 -9.36 -10.45
C GLY A 86 -4.19 -8.97 -9.24
N ILE A 87 -4.50 -9.97 -8.42
CA ILE A 87 -5.27 -9.82 -7.19
C ILE A 87 -4.42 -10.36 -6.06
N GLU A 88 -4.20 -9.51 -5.05
CA GLU A 88 -3.42 -9.86 -3.87
C GLU A 88 -4.30 -9.89 -2.62
N GLN A 89 -3.94 -10.78 -1.71
CA GLN A 89 -4.53 -10.83 -0.39
C GLN A 89 -3.96 -9.71 0.48
N ILE A 90 -4.86 -8.96 1.12
CA ILE A 90 -4.49 -7.96 2.09
C ILE A 90 -4.18 -8.69 3.40
N ALA A 91 -3.09 -8.30 4.07
CA ALA A 91 -2.74 -8.86 5.37
C ALA A 91 -3.88 -8.69 6.39
N SER A 92 -3.88 -9.55 7.40
CA SER A 92 -4.77 -9.46 8.57
C SER A 92 -6.27 -9.67 8.30
N GLY A 93 -6.63 -10.48 7.29
CA GLY A 93 -8.03 -10.81 7.04
C GLY A 93 -8.84 -9.71 6.36
N ALA A 94 -8.19 -8.65 5.85
CA ALA A 94 -8.87 -7.50 5.25
C ALA A 94 -9.37 -7.75 3.81
N GLY A 95 -9.28 -8.99 3.33
CA GLY A 95 -9.81 -9.42 2.03
C GLY A 95 -8.79 -9.37 0.91
N LYS A 96 -9.27 -9.13 -0.32
CA LYS A 96 -8.47 -9.14 -1.55
C LYS A 96 -8.56 -7.79 -2.25
N LYS A 97 -7.49 -7.35 -2.89
CA LYS A 97 -7.46 -6.12 -3.72
C LYS A 97 -6.84 -6.38 -5.08
N ARG A 98 -7.28 -5.62 -6.07
CA ARG A 98 -6.58 -5.51 -7.35
C ARG A 98 -5.23 -4.83 -7.12
N THR A 99 -4.22 -5.30 -7.84
CA THR A 99 -2.90 -4.68 -7.82
C THR A 99 -2.51 -4.20 -9.19
N TRP A 100 -1.89 -3.02 -9.17
CA TRP A 100 -1.54 -2.23 -10.33
C TRP A 100 -0.13 -1.71 -10.14
N ASP A 101 0.57 -1.51 -11.23
CA ASP A 101 1.93 -1.00 -11.26
C ASP A 101 2.08 -0.03 -12.44
N CYS A 102 2.90 0.98 -12.30
CA CYS A 102 3.20 1.91 -13.37
C CYS A 102 4.71 2.02 -13.58
N VAL A 103 5.09 2.02 -14.85
CA VAL A 103 6.46 2.27 -15.30
C VAL A 103 6.48 3.49 -16.20
N TYR A 104 7.58 4.22 -16.22
CA TYR A 104 7.75 5.37 -17.10
C TYR A 104 8.54 4.97 -18.32
N GLU A 105 8.14 5.48 -19.49
CA GLU A 105 8.83 5.25 -20.76
C GLU A 105 10.25 5.83 -20.73
N SER A 106 10.40 7.00 -20.11
CA SER A 106 11.69 7.61 -19.78
C SER A 106 11.76 7.99 -18.30
N LYS A 107 12.96 8.31 -17.80
CA LYS A 107 13.11 8.77 -16.41
C LYS A 107 12.29 10.04 -16.17
N PRO A 108 11.54 10.15 -15.06
CA PRO A 108 10.74 11.34 -14.73
C PRO A 108 11.59 12.53 -14.26
N THR A 109 12.92 12.45 -14.38
CA THR A 109 13.83 13.56 -14.02
C THR A 109 13.73 14.65 -15.07
N VAL A 110 13.35 15.84 -14.63
CA VAL A 110 13.19 17.03 -15.46
C VAL A 110 14.52 17.78 -15.58
N GLU A 111 15.20 18.00 -14.44
CA GLU A 111 16.47 18.73 -14.37
C GLU A 111 17.38 18.18 -13.28
N ALA A 112 18.68 18.40 -13.46
CA ALA A 112 19.70 18.14 -12.44
C ALA A 112 20.56 19.39 -12.24
N LEU A 113 20.42 20.02 -11.06
CA LEU A 113 21.11 21.26 -10.70
C LEU A 113 22.09 20.96 -9.55
N GLY A 114 23.31 20.58 -9.91
CA GLY A 114 24.32 20.16 -8.94
C GLY A 114 23.86 18.98 -8.10
N VAL A 115 23.58 19.23 -6.82
CA VAL A 115 23.11 18.23 -5.85
C VAL A 115 21.59 18.05 -5.85
N TYR A 116 20.84 18.92 -6.53
CA TYR A 116 19.39 18.84 -6.64
C TYR A 116 18.97 18.10 -7.91
N ARG A 117 17.89 17.34 -7.81
CA ARG A 117 17.18 16.75 -8.95
C ARG A 117 15.71 17.12 -8.88
N ILE A 118 15.17 17.63 -9.98
CA ILE A 118 13.75 17.92 -10.12
C ILE A 118 13.11 16.71 -10.80
N ILE A 119 12.07 16.15 -10.19
CA ILE A 119 11.34 14.99 -10.70
C ILE A 119 9.88 15.40 -10.88
N CYS A 120 9.29 15.02 -12.00
CA CYS A 120 7.90 15.31 -12.31
C CYS A 120 7.17 14.05 -12.78
N TYR A 121 6.03 13.78 -12.16
CA TYR A 121 5.19 12.63 -12.50
C TYR A 121 3.72 12.88 -12.19
N PRO A 122 2.79 12.13 -12.83
CA PRO A 122 1.37 12.23 -12.56
C PRO A 122 1.03 11.91 -11.11
N LYS A 123 0.22 12.77 -10.48
CA LYS A 123 -0.17 12.62 -9.08
C LYS A 123 -1.30 11.61 -8.95
N GLY A 124 -1.00 10.48 -8.31
CA GLY A 124 -2.00 9.46 -8.00
C GLY A 124 -1.44 8.06 -7.99
N SER A 125 -2.27 7.10 -7.60
CA SER A 125 -1.89 5.69 -7.67
C SER A 125 -2.21 5.11 -9.04
N ALA A 126 -1.54 4.01 -9.40
CA ALA A 126 -1.81 3.26 -10.62
C ALA A 126 -3.30 2.88 -10.76
N GLY A 127 -3.93 2.42 -9.67
CA GLY A 127 -5.35 2.07 -9.67
C GLY A 127 -6.27 3.25 -9.96
N TYR A 128 -5.91 4.47 -9.51
CA TYR A 128 -6.67 5.68 -9.82
C TYR A 128 -6.71 5.93 -11.33
N TYR A 129 -5.55 5.92 -12.00
CA TYR A 129 -5.45 6.11 -13.45
C TYR A 129 -6.12 4.98 -14.25
N MET A 130 -6.10 3.76 -13.72
CA MET A 130 -6.74 2.59 -14.35
C MET A 130 -8.24 2.46 -14.07
N GLY A 131 -8.86 3.48 -13.46
CA GLY A 131 -10.31 3.51 -13.20
C GLY A 131 -10.78 2.56 -12.10
N ASP A 132 -9.88 2.07 -11.24
CA ASP A 132 -10.22 1.13 -10.18
C ASP A 132 -11.19 1.76 -9.17
N PRO A 133 -12.38 1.18 -8.94
CA PRO A 133 -13.33 1.70 -7.96
C PRO A 133 -12.78 1.71 -6.53
N ASP A 134 -11.83 0.82 -6.21
CA ASP A 134 -11.23 0.69 -4.89
C ASP A 134 -10.02 1.63 -4.69
N ALA A 135 -9.60 2.34 -5.74
CA ALA A 135 -8.52 3.31 -5.65
C ALA A 135 -8.99 4.63 -5.01
N TYR A 136 -8.09 5.27 -4.28
CA TYR A 136 -8.35 6.56 -3.67
C TYR A 136 -8.44 7.68 -4.72
N LYS A 137 -9.63 8.26 -4.89
CA LYS A 137 -9.93 9.30 -5.89
C LYS A 137 -9.81 10.70 -5.28
N LYS A 138 -8.58 11.19 -5.07
CA LYS A 138 -8.36 12.55 -4.52
C LYS A 138 -7.62 13.51 -5.46
N TYR A 139 -7.13 13.06 -6.60
CA TYR A 139 -6.25 13.88 -7.43
C TYR A 139 -7.01 14.45 -8.62
N GLU A 140 -6.73 15.72 -8.97
CA GLU A 140 -7.37 16.46 -10.07
C GLU A 140 -6.56 16.39 -11.37
N ASN A 141 -6.00 15.22 -11.72
CA ASN A 141 -5.12 15.08 -12.90
C ASN A 141 -3.91 16.04 -12.87
N GLU A 142 -3.36 16.25 -11.68
CA GLU A 142 -2.21 17.14 -11.46
C GLU A 142 -0.88 16.41 -11.63
N LEU A 143 0.19 17.17 -11.85
CA LEU A 143 1.55 16.66 -11.72
C LEU A 143 2.08 16.92 -10.31
N GLU A 144 2.79 15.95 -9.76
CA GLU A 144 3.62 16.11 -8.57
C GLU A 144 5.03 16.54 -9.02
N ILE A 145 5.58 17.57 -8.39
CA ILE A 145 6.95 18.03 -8.62
C ILE A 145 7.73 17.89 -7.31
N GLU A 146 8.67 16.96 -7.33
CA GLU A 146 9.61 16.72 -6.24
C GLU A 146 10.95 17.37 -6.54
N VAL A 147 11.57 17.92 -5.50
CA VAL A 147 12.96 18.39 -5.55
C VAL A 147 13.75 17.56 -4.57
N ASN A 148 14.70 16.78 -5.07
CA ASN A 148 15.46 15.83 -4.28
C ASN A 148 16.88 16.34 -4.07
N TYR A 149 17.25 16.54 -2.81
CA TYR A 149 18.60 16.89 -2.40
C TYR A 149 19.46 15.63 -2.23
N ASN A 150 20.61 15.61 -2.90
CA ASN A 150 21.55 14.47 -2.96
C ASN A 150 20.89 13.13 -3.37
N GLY A 151 19.75 13.21 -4.07
CA GLY A 151 18.96 12.05 -4.50
C GLY A 151 18.38 11.20 -3.36
N ARG A 152 18.32 11.71 -2.13
CA ARG A 152 17.88 10.94 -0.94
C ARG A 152 16.75 11.58 -0.15
N ARG A 153 16.69 12.92 -0.15
CA ARG A 153 15.75 13.68 0.67
C ARG A 153 14.92 14.56 -0.24
N ASN A 154 13.60 14.39 -0.20
CA ASN A 154 12.67 15.30 -0.83
C ASN A 154 12.59 16.56 0.03
N LEU A 155 12.67 17.73 -0.61
CA LEU A 155 12.50 19.02 0.05
C LEU A 155 11.05 19.17 0.55
N SER A 156 10.85 19.84 1.70
CA SER A 156 9.53 20.28 2.15
C SER A 156 8.94 21.32 1.19
N GLU A 157 7.64 21.60 1.29
CA GLU A 157 7.02 22.65 0.45
C GLU A 157 7.69 24.02 0.64
N GLU A 158 8.06 24.37 1.88
CA GLU A 158 8.74 25.63 2.18
C GLU A 158 10.13 25.68 1.54
N GLU A 159 10.92 24.60 1.67
CA GLU A 159 12.24 24.49 1.06
C GLU A 159 12.18 24.45 -0.48
N LYS A 160 11.13 23.82 -1.05
CA LYS A 160 10.90 23.83 -2.50
C LYS A 160 10.65 25.24 -3.01
N GLN A 161 9.86 26.04 -2.29
CA GLN A 161 9.60 27.42 -2.68
C GLN A 161 10.86 28.29 -2.59
N GLU A 162 11.67 28.12 -1.54
CA GLU A 162 12.98 28.76 -1.46
C GLU A 162 13.87 28.37 -2.66
N PHE A 163 14.00 27.08 -2.94
CA PHE A 163 14.76 26.58 -4.09
C PHE A 163 14.26 27.15 -5.43
N PHE A 164 12.94 27.20 -5.66
CA PHE A 164 12.38 27.76 -6.88
C PHE A 164 12.69 29.25 -7.03
N ASN A 165 12.60 30.02 -5.93
CA ASN A 165 12.96 31.44 -5.95
C ASN A 165 14.45 31.65 -6.23
N GLU A 166 15.33 30.86 -5.60
CA GLU A 166 16.79 30.96 -5.79
C GLU A 166 17.23 30.62 -7.22
N HIS A 167 16.58 29.66 -7.87
CA HIS A 167 16.93 29.19 -9.22
C HIS A 167 16.05 29.77 -10.32
N ASN A 168 15.24 30.79 -10.01
CA ASN A 168 14.26 31.38 -10.91
C ASN A 168 13.39 30.32 -11.62
N PHE A 169 13.07 29.22 -10.93
CA PHE A 169 12.30 28.13 -11.48
C PHE A 169 10.81 28.47 -11.39
N LYS A 170 10.12 28.45 -12.52
CA LYS A 170 8.68 28.75 -12.60
C LYS A 170 7.97 27.71 -13.45
N ILE A 171 6.86 27.21 -12.94
CA ILE A 171 5.97 26.34 -13.71
C ILE A 171 5.10 27.25 -14.58
N ILE A 172 5.11 27.01 -15.90
CA ILE A 172 4.30 27.75 -16.87
C ILE A 172 2.95 27.05 -17.06
N SER A 173 3.00 25.74 -17.30
CA SER A 173 1.80 24.91 -17.45
C SER A 173 2.10 23.45 -17.17
N GLN A 174 1.08 22.72 -16.73
CA GLN A 174 1.09 21.27 -16.55
C GLN A 174 -0.14 20.65 -17.18
N THR A 175 0.05 19.50 -17.83
CA THR A 175 -1.06 18.69 -18.35
C THR A 175 -0.77 17.22 -18.09
N CYS A 176 -1.83 16.46 -17.84
CA CYS A 176 -1.78 15.02 -17.67
C CYS A 176 -3.07 14.42 -18.22
N ASP A 177 -2.95 13.29 -18.91
CA ASP A 177 -4.11 12.51 -19.33
C ASP A 177 -4.95 12.10 -18.11
N PRO A 178 -6.30 12.17 -18.19
CA PRO A 178 -7.17 11.74 -17.11
C PRO A 178 -7.16 10.20 -16.97
N PRO A 179 -7.64 9.66 -15.83
CA PRO A 179 -7.97 8.25 -15.70
C PRO A 179 -8.88 7.74 -16.80
N ILE A 180 -8.70 6.48 -17.16
CA ILE A 180 -9.62 5.81 -18.07
C ILE A 180 -10.91 5.39 -17.35
N GLU A 181 -12.00 5.32 -18.10
CA GLU A 181 -13.19 4.57 -17.67
C GLU A 181 -12.93 3.08 -17.95
N ASN A 182 -12.74 2.29 -16.89
CA ASN A 182 -12.50 0.86 -16.97
C ASN A 182 -13.71 0.09 -16.43
N THR A 183 -14.02 -1.02 -17.09
CA THR A 183 -15.07 -1.97 -16.71
C THR A 183 -14.46 -3.16 -16.00
N PHE A 184 -15.21 -3.76 -15.08
CA PHE A 184 -14.73 -4.87 -14.26
C PHE A 184 -15.74 -6.02 -14.30
N GLN A 185 -15.28 -7.22 -14.66
CA GLN A 185 -16.10 -8.43 -14.81
C GLN A 185 -15.63 -9.57 -13.90
#